data_AF-A0A1V4V9T0-F1
#
_entry.id   AF-A0A1V4V9T0-F1
#
_cell.length_a   1.000
_cell.length_b   1.000
_cell.length_c   1.000
_cell.angle_alpha   90.00
_cell.angle_beta   90.00
_cell.angle_gamma   90.00
#
_symmetry.space_group_name_H-M   'P 1'
#
loop_
_entity.id
_entity.type
_entity.pdbx_description
1 polymer ?
#
loop_
_entity_poly.entity_id
_entity_poly.type
_entity_poly.pdbx_seq_one_letter_code
_entity_poly.pdbx_strand_id
1 'polypeptide(L)'
;MKTSKGKIGLSICYDLRFPEVARSLALSGADLLVTVAQFPPSRGRVWETLCRARAIENQIHHIGCNAAAPDHSGGSVILDPWGRAIAEAGAEEGLIIADLDLAERDEARREIPALADRRPEIYRSFEG
;
A
#
# COMPACT_ATOMS: atom_id res chain seq x y z
N MET A 1 11.29 -7.84 2.08
CA MET A 1 12.36 -8.37 1.19
C MET A 1 13.35 -7.26 0.84
N LYS A 2 14.66 -7.47 0.98
CA LYS A 2 15.68 -6.48 0.57
C LYS A 2 16.10 -6.73 -0.88
N THR A 3 16.24 -5.67 -1.66
CA THR A 3 16.73 -5.70 -3.05
C THR A 3 17.91 -4.73 -3.22
N SER A 4 18.50 -4.67 -4.41
CA SER A 4 19.50 -3.66 -4.75
C SER A 4 18.93 -2.24 -4.89
N LYS A 5 17.60 -2.09 -4.95
CA LYS A 5 16.91 -0.81 -5.17
C LYS A 5 16.11 -0.31 -3.96
N GLY A 6 15.94 -1.15 -2.93
CA GLY A 6 15.15 -0.81 -1.76
C GLY A 6 14.60 -2.05 -1.05
N LYS A 7 13.86 -1.83 0.03
CA LYS A 7 13.17 -2.82 0.85
C LYS A 7 11.69 -2.83 0.53
N ILE A 8 11.19 -3.98 0.09
CA ILE A 8 9.81 -4.21 -0.26
C ILE A 8 9.08 -4.84 0.94
N GLY A 9 8.02 -4.20 1.42
CA GLY A 9 6.99 -4.84 2.23
C GLY A 9 6.04 -5.61 1.31
N LEU A 10 5.72 -6.86 1.65
CA LEU A 10 4.85 -7.70 0.84
C LEU A 10 3.64 -8.11 1.67
N SER A 11 2.45 -7.95 1.10
CA SER A 11 1.18 -8.43 1.65
C SER A 11 0.36 -9.14 0.57
N ILE A 12 -0.52 -10.04 0.99
CA ILE A 12 -1.34 -10.84 0.08
C ILE A 12 -2.81 -10.62 0.37
N CYS A 13 -3.51 -10.06 -0.62
CA CYS A 13 -4.96 -9.99 -0.74
C CYS A 13 -5.69 -9.58 0.55
N TYR A 14 -6.09 -10.55 1.37
CA TYR A 14 -6.87 -10.33 2.58
C TYR A 14 -6.10 -9.55 3.66
N ASP A 15 -4.76 -9.60 3.64
CA ASP A 15 -3.88 -8.77 4.48
C ASP A 15 -4.20 -7.28 4.34
N LEU A 16 -4.69 -6.85 3.18
CA LEU A 16 -5.05 -5.47 2.91
C LEU A 16 -6.11 -4.94 3.88
N ARG A 17 -6.90 -5.80 4.53
CA ARG A 17 -7.90 -5.40 5.53
C ARG A 17 -7.31 -5.01 6.89
N PHE A 18 -6.10 -5.46 7.19
CA PHE A 18 -5.46 -5.30 8.49
C PHE A 18 -4.40 -4.19 8.41
N PRO A 19 -4.68 -2.97 8.87
CA PRO A 19 -3.69 -1.89 8.85
C PRO A 19 -2.40 -2.25 9.59
N GLU A 20 -2.46 -3.14 10.59
CA GLU A 20 -1.34 -3.61 11.39
C GLU A 20 -0.26 -4.29 10.55
N VAL A 21 -0.65 -5.00 9.48
CA VAL A 21 0.29 -5.70 8.59
C VAL A 21 1.15 -4.69 7.84
N ALA A 22 0.52 -3.77 7.11
CA ALA A 22 1.24 -2.72 6.39
C ALA A 22 2.00 -1.80 7.35
N ARG A 23 1.43 -1.49 8.52
CA ARG A 23 2.08 -0.71 9.56
C ARG A 23 3.37 -1.34 10.04
N SER A 24 3.35 -2.64 10.31
CA SER A 24 4.52 -3.37 10.79
C SER A 24 5.61 -3.42 9.72
N LEU A 25 5.24 -3.60 8.45
CA LEU A 25 6.19 -3.56 7.32
C LEU A 25 6.83 -2.18 7.17
N ALA A 26 6.04 -1.11 7.24
CA ALA A 26 6.52 0.26 7.12
C ALA A 26 7.47 0.64 8.27
N LEU A 27 7.13 0.28 9.51
CA LEU A 27 7.98 0.51 10.69
C LEU A 27 9.23 -0.36 10.70
N SER A 28 9.20 -1.53 10.04
CA SER A 28 10.38 -2.36 9.80
C SER A 28 11.30 -1.81 8.69
N GLY A 29 10.98 -0.61 8.17
CA GLY A 29 11.79 0.11 7.21
C GLY A 29 11.55 -0.29 5.76
N ALA A 30 10.35 -0.74 5.40
CA ALA A 30 9.97 -0.85 4.00
C ALA A 30 10.03 0.53 3.32
N ASP A 31 10.60 0.57 2.11
CA ASP A 31 10.60 1.75 1.24
C ASP A 31 9.29 1.83 0.44
N LEU A 32 8.73 0.67 0.07
CA LEU A 32 7.47 0.53 -0.64
C LEU A 32 6.70 -0.72 -0.20
N LEU A 33 5.38 -0.72 -0.40
CA LEU A 33 4.49 -1.85 -0.19
C LEU A 33 4.06 -2.45 -1.53
N VAL A 34 4.00 -3.77 -1.61
CA VAL A 34 3.39 -4.51 -2.71
C VAL A 34 2.28 -5.38 -2.15
N THR A 35 1.07 -5.23 -2.69
CA THR A 35 -0.05 -6.12 -2.41
C THR A 35 -0.48 -6.83 -3.69
N VAL A 36 -0.46 -8.16 -3.68
CA VAL A 36 -1.04 -8.98 -4.76
C VAL A 36 -2.40 -9.52 -4.35
N ALA A 37 -3.40 -9.49 -5.23
CA ALA A 37 -4.78 -9.76 -4.84
C ALA A 37 -5.66 -10.33 -5.98
N GLN A 38 -6.84 -10.80 -5.56
CA GLN A 38 -7.93 -11.30 -6.42
C GLN A 38 -9.29 -10.82 -5.87
N PHE A 39 -9.48 -9.51 -5.74
CA PHE A 39 -10.75 -8.94 -5.27
C PHE A 39 -11.84 -9.12 -6.34
N PRO A 40 -13.05 -9.58 -5.98
CA PRO A 40 -14.15 -9.71 -6.94
C PRO A 40 -14.72 -8.34 -7.33
N PRO A 41 -15.46 -8.23 -8.45
CA PRO A 41 -16.05 -6.97 -8.93
C PRO A 41 -16.86 -6.22 -7.86
N SER A 42 -17.63 -6.94 -7.04
CA SER A 42 -18.44 -6.36 -5.95
C SER A 42 -17.64 -5.62 -4.87
N ARG A 43 -16.31 -5.80 -4.84
CA ARG A 43 -15.40 -5.20 -3.86
C ARG A 43 -14.35 -4.27 -4.49
N GLY A 44 -14.49 -3.86 -5.76
CA GLY A 44 -13.55 -2.98 -6.44
C GLY A 44 -13.32 -1.63 -5.72
N ARG A 45 -14.38 -0.99 -5.22
CA ARG A 45 -14.25 0.24 -4.41
C ARG A 45 -13.50 0.00 -3.09
N VAL A 46 -13.70 -1.15 -2.45
CA VAL A 46 -12.98 -1.53 -1.22
C VAL A 46 -11.50 -1.72 -1.51
N TRP A 47 -11.16 -2.39 -2.61
CA TRP A 47 -9.78 -2.53 -3.09
C TRP A 47 -9.10 -1.16 -3.25
N GLU A 48 -9.70 -0.26 -4.03
CA GLU A 48 -9.15 1.08 -4.28
C GLU A 48 -8.96 1.85 -2.97
N THR A 49 -9.99 1.86 -2.13
CA THR A 49 -9.99 2.62 -0.86
C THR A 49 -8.88 2.14 0.07
N LEU A 50 -8.77 0.81 0.25
CA LEU A 50 -7.76 0.26 1.14
C LEU A 50 -6.35 0.42 0.57
N CYS A 51 -6.15 0.29 -0.75
CA CYS A 51 -4.85 0.56 -1.36
C CYS A 51 -4.36 1.98 -1.06
N ARG A 52 -5.23 2.99 -1.24
CA ARG A 52 -4.92 4.39 -0.89
C ARG A 52 -4.68 4.56 0.59
N ALA A 53 -5.53 3.98 1.44
CA ALA A 53 -5.36 4.06 2.89
C ALA A 53 -3.99 3.52 3.35
N ARG A 54 -3.53 2.38 2.80
CA ARG A 54 -2.22 1.81 3.15
C ARG A 54 -1.06 2.69 2.71
N ALA A 55 -1.16 3.36 1.57
CA ALA A 55 -0.14 4.31 1.12
C ALA A 55 -0.07 5.52 2.07
N ILE A 56 -1.22 6.17 2.29
CA ILE A 56 -1.35 7.40 3.08
C ILE A 56 -0.94 7.17 4.53
N GLU A 57 -1.52 6.17 5.21
CA GLU A 57 -1.32 6.00 6.65
C GLU A 57 0.12 5.58 6.98
N ASN A 58 0.82 4.94 6.04
CA ASN A 58 2.19 4.45 6.21
C ASN A 58 3.25 5.32 5.56
N GLN A 59 2.83 6.34 4.80
CA GLN A 59 3.68 7.30 4.10
C GLN A 59 4.78 6.57 3.31
N ILE A 60 4.37 5.62 2.48
CA ILE A 60 5.21 4.82 1.58
C ILE A 60 4.46 4.61 0.27
N HIS A 61 5.17 4.44 -0.85
CA HIS A 61 4.54 4.01 -2.10
C HIS A 61 3.84 2.67 -1.93
N HIS A 62 2.72 2.49 -2.61
CA HIS A 62 1.97 1.22 -2.60
C HIS A 62 1.64 0.78 -4.01
N ILE A 63 2.11 -0.41 -4.37
CA ILE A 63 1.79 -1.09 -5.61
C ILE A 63 0.75 -2.17 -5.30
N GLY A 64 -0.49 -1.95 -5.73
CA GLY A 64 -1.55 -2.94 -5.69
C GLY A 64 -1.65 -3.64 -7.05
N CYS A 65 -1.41 -4.94 -7.09
CA CYS A 65 -1.63 -5.76 -8.27
C CYS A 65 -2.83 -6.68 -8.04
N ASN A 66 -3.90 -6.50 -8.80
CA ASN A 66 -5.13 -7.28 -8.66
C ASN A 66 -5.46 -7.98 -9.97
N ALA A 67 -6.05 -9.17 -9.87
CA ALA A 67 -6.51 -9.90 -11.05
C ALA A 67 -7.60 -9.12 -11.80
N ALA A 68 -7.58 -9.25 -13.13
CA ALA A 68 -8.45 -8.53 -14.06
C ALA A 68 -9.83 -9.19 -14.20
N ALA A 69 -10.72 -8.49 -14.89
CA ALA A 69 -12.02 -8.97 -15.35
C ALA A 69 -11.89 -10.25 -16.20
N PRO A 70 -12.96 -11.07 -16.31
CA PRO A 70 -14.32 -10.83 -15.78
C PRO A 70 -14.51 -11.26 -14.32
N ASP A 71 -13.67 -12.16 -13.80
CA ASP A 71 -13.90 -12.80 -12.49
C ASP A 71 -13.48 -11.92 -11.30
N HIS A 72 -12.66 -10.89 -11.56
CA HIS A 72 -12.10 -9.99 -10.57
C HIS A 72 -12.27 -8.53 -10.97
N SER A 73 -12.05 -7.61 -10.01
CA SER A 73 -12.32 -6.19 -10.22
C SER A 73 -11.27 -5.46 -11.06
N GLY A 74 -10.12 -6.08 -11.36
CA GLY A 74 -8.96 -5.37 -11.89
C GLY A 74 -8.56 -4.21 -10.99
N GLY A 75 -8.18 -3.08 -11.58
CA GLY A 75 -7.87 -1.86 -10.84
C GLY A 75 -6.50 -1.89 -10.17
N SER A 76 -5.52 -2.57 -10.78
CA SER A 76 -4.12 -2.48 -10.33
C SER A 76 -3.66 -1.03 -10.29
N VAL A 77 -2.86 -0.64 -9.31
CA VAL A 77 -2.51 0.76 -9.03
C VAL A 77 -1.09 0.90 -8.49
N ILE A 78 -0.45 2.01 -8.82
CA ILE A 78 0.81 2.47 -8.26
C ILE A 78 0.56 3.83 -7.60
N LEU A 79 0.73 3.90 -6.28
CA LEU A 79 0.42 5.07 -5.47
C LEU A 79 1.68 5.70 -4.88
N ASP A 80 1.69 7.02 -4.80
CA ASP A 80 2.66 7.79 -4.02
C ASP A 80 2.35 7.72 -2.50
N PRO A 81 3.24 8.22 -1.62
CA PRO A 81 3.00 8.27 -0.17
C PRO A 81 1.78 9.11 0.27
N TRP A 82 1.22 9.92 -0.62
CA TRP A 82 0.02 10.74 -0.39
C TRP A 82 -1.25 10.06 -0.90
N GLY A 83 -1.16 8.83 -1.40
CA GLY A 83 -2.27 8.07 -1.97
C GLY A 83 -2.74 8.58 -3.32
N ARG A 84 -1.98 9.45 -3.98
CA ARG A 84 -2.23 9.88 -5.36
C ARG A 84 -1.72 8.78 -6.28
N ALA A 85 -2.45 8.55 -7.37
CA ALA A 85 -2.02 7.57 -8.34
C ALA A 85 -0.97 8.13 -9.29
N ILE A 86 0.12 7.39 -9.39
CA ILE A 86 1.15 7.57 -10.40
C ILE A 86 0.72 6.83 -11.68
N ALA A 87 0.15 5.63 -11.53
CA ALA A 87 -0.45 4.87 -12.62
C ALA A 87 -1.63 4.01 -12.11
N GLU A 88 -2.68 3.88 -12.93
CA GLU A 88 -3.88 3.09 -12.64
C GLU A 88 -4.29 2.26 -13.86
N ALA A 89 -4.57 0.99 -13.63
CA ALA A 89 -5.19 0.11 -14.61
C ALA A 89 -6.72 0.16 -14.48
N GLY A 90 -7.41 -0.14 -15.58
CA GLY A 90 -8.84 -0.42 -15.57
C GLY A 90 -9.16 -1.82 -15.05
N ALA A 91 -10.36 -2.31 -15.38
CA ALA A 91 -10.78 -3.66 -15.03
C ALA A 91 -10.10 -4.76 -15.87
N GLU A 92 -9.73 -4.45 -17.11
CA GLU A 92 -9.21 -5.41 -18.09
C GLU A 92 -7.74 -5.80 -17.85
N GLU A 93 -7.30 -6.90 -18.48
CA GLU A 93 -5.90 -7.31 -18.47
C GLU A 93 -5.00 -6.22 -19.04
N GLY A 94 -3.87 -5.97 -18.38
CA GLY A 94 -2.93 -4.95 -18.81
C GLY A 94 -1.70 -4.83 -17.93
N LEU A 95 -0.81 -3.93 -18.35
CA LEU A 95 0.44 -3.60 -17.67
C LEU A 95 0.51 -2.10 -17.44
N ILE A 96 0.74 -1.70 -16.20
CA ILE A 96 1.09 -0.33 -15.83
C ILE A 96 2.54 -0.29 -15.36
N ILE A 97 3.27 0.75 -15.76
CA ILE A 97 4.68 0.94 -15.46
C ILE A 97 4.85 2.39 -14.97
N ALA A 98 5.65 2.56 -13.93
CA ALA A 98 6.04 3.87 -13.42
C ALA A 98 7.46 3.82 -12.83
N ASP A 99 8.18 4.92 -12.96
CA ASP A 99 9.42 5.17 -12.22
C ASP A 99 9.09 5.76 -10.85
N LEU A 100 9.68 5.21 -9.79
CA LEU A 100 9.45 5.65 -8.41
C LEU A 100 10.69 6.32 -7.83
N ASP A 101 10.53 7.52 -7.29
CA ASP A 101 11.55 8.12 -6.42
C ASP A 101 11.26 7.75 -4.96
N LEU A 102 12.08 6.86 -4.41
CA LEU A 102 11.93 6.41 -3.02
C LEU A 102 12.28 7.49 -1.99
N ALA A 103 12.88 8.61 -2.40
CA ALA A 103 13.10 9.77 -1.54
C ALA A 103 11.80 10.45 -1.10
N GLU A 104 10.72 10.36 -1.91
CA GLU A 104 9.41 10.93 -1.59
C GLU A 104 8.84 10.38 -0.27
N ARG A 105 9.20 9.14 0.10
CA ARG A 105 8.85 8.56 1.40
C ARG A 105 9.37 9.42 2.54
N ASP A 106 10.65 9.76 2.48
CA ASP A 106 11.32 10.51 3.53
C ASP A 106 10.87 11.97 3.55
N GLU A 107 10.52 12.51 2.38
CA GLU A 107 9.88 13.83 2.26
C GLU A 107 8.51 13.86 2.93
N ALA A 108 7.62 12.92 2.59
CA ALA A 108 6.28 12.84 3.18
C ALA A 108 6.34 12.73 4.71
N ARG A 109 7.27 11.91 5.24
CA ARG A 109 7.48 11.75 6.69
C ARG A 109 8.10 12.97 7.37
N ARG A 110 8.85 13.80 6.64
CA ARG A 110 9.34 15.10 7.16
C ARG A 110 8.22 16.14 7.20
N GLU A 111 7.36 16.16 6.19
CA GLU A 111 6.26 17.12 6.10
C GLU A 111 5.17 16.84 7.14
N ILE A 112 4.75 15.58 7.28
CA ILE A 112 3.81 15.13 8.30
C ILE A 112 4.43 13.94 9.05
N PRO A 113 4.99 14.12 10.25
CA PRO A 113 5.68 13.05 10.97
C PRO A 113 4.74 12.05 11.67
N ALA A 114 3.64 11.66 11.02
CA ALA A 114 2.56 10.85 11.61
C ALA A 114 3.05 9.53 12.22
N LEU A 115 4.08 8.90 11.64
CA LEU A 115 4.66 7.67 12.19
C LEU A 115 5.42 7.89 13.50
N ALA A 116 6.11 9.03 13.61
CA ALA A 116 6.86 9.41 14.79
C ALA A 116 5.93 9.91 15.91
N ASP A 117 4.83 10.57 15.55
CA ASP A 117 3.85 11.13 16.48
C ASP A 117 2.92 10.09 17.12
N ARG A 118 3.00 8.84 16.67
CA ARG A 118 2.28 7.70 17.27
C ARG A 118 2.54 7.61 18.78
N ARG A 119 1.53 7.14 19.52
CA ARG A 119 1.57 6.90 20.98
C ARG A 119 1.32 5.43 21.32
N PRO A 120 2.26 4.49 21.02
CA PRO A 120 2.04 3.05 21.17
C PRO A 120 1.62 2.60 22.56
N GLU A 121 2.03 3.31 23.60
CA GLU A 121 1.68 3.04 24.99
C GLU A 121 0.18 3.16 25.28
N ILE A 122 -0.58 3.88 24.44
CA ILE A 122 -2.04 4.04 24.61
C ILE A 122 -2.82 2.87 24.02
N TYR A 123 -2.27 2.17 23.01
CA TYR A 123 -2.98 1.12 22.27
C TYR A 123 -2.25 -0.23 22.19
N ARG A 124 -1.12 -0.39 22.88
CA ARG A 124 -0.47 -1.70 23.07
C ARG A 124 -1.25 -2.62 24.04
N SER A 125 -2.13 -2.08 24.86
CA SER A 125 -2.85 -2.81 25.92
C SER A 125 -4.14 -3.50 25.46
N PHE A 126 -4.47 -3.47 24.16
CA PHE A 126 -5.59 -4.24 23.61
C PHE A 126 -5.15 -5.67 23.26
N GLU A 127 -4.66 -6.41 24.25
CA GLU A 127 -4.61 -7.87 24.18
C GLU A 127 -5.89 -8.40 24.84
N GLY A 128 -6.76 -9.00 24.03
CA GLY A 128 -7.84 -9.87 24.49
C GLY A 128 -7.44 -11.32 24.24
#